data_AF-A0A963H7H2-F1
#
_entry.id   AF-A0A963H7H2-F1
#
_cell.length_a   1.000
_cell.length_b   1.000
_cell.length_c   1.000
_cell.angle_alpha   90.00
_cell.angle_beta   90.00
_cell.angle_gamma   90.00
#
_symmetry.space_group_name_H-M   'P 1'
#
loop_
_entity.id
_entity.type
_entity.pdbx_description
1 polymer ?
#
loop_
_entity_poly.entity_id
_entity_poly.type
_entity_poly.pdbx_seq_one_letter_code
_entity_poly.pdbx_strand_id
1 'polypeptide(L)'
;MILVTGGAGFIGANFVLDWLQQSDETVINLDRLTYAGNRENLASLAGDDRHIFVHGDIGDSQLTSRLLAQYQPRAIVNFAAESHVDRSIHGPEDFIQTNIVGTFHLLEALRGYWGSLAADARQACRFLHVSTDEVYGSLTRDEPAFSETHPYQPNSPYSASKAASDHLVRAYHHTYGLPVLTTNCSNNYGP
;
A
#
# COMPACT_ATOMS: atom_id res chain seq x y z
N MET A 1 -16.60 1.37 -3.46
CA MET A 1 -15.81 0.32 -2.80
C MET A 1 -14.34 0.68 -2.91
N ILE A 2 -13.52 0.27 -1.94
CA ILE A 2 -12.05 0.46 -1.97
C ILE A 2 -11.32 -0.88 -1.88
N LEU A 3 -10.16 -0.97 -2.52
CA LEU A 3 -9.21 -2.07 -2.38
C LEU A 3 -8.11 -1.65 -1.40
N VAL A 4 -7.95 -2.38 -0.31
CA VAL A 4 -6.88 -2.20 0.67
C VAL A 4 -5.93 -3.39 0.54
N THR A 5 -4.64 -3.14 0.32
CA THR A 5 -3.62 -4.19 0.36
C THR A 5 -2.92 -4.18 1.72
N GLY A 6 -2.51 -5.35 2.23
CA GLY A 6 -1.81 -5.44 3.53
C GLY A 6 -2.73 -5.15 4.72
N GLY A 7 -4.05 -5.31 4.53
CA GLY A 7 -5.05 -4.95 5.52
C GLY A 7 -5.19 -5.94 6.67
N ALA A 8 -4.40 -7.01 6.75
CA ALA A 8 -4.28 -7.85 7.94
C ALA A 8 -3.02 -7.56 8.77
N GLY A 9 -2.16 -6.64 8.32
CA GLY A 9 -1.03 -6.11 9.09
C GLY A 9 -1.47 -5.06 10.12
N PHE A 10 -0.51 -4.53 10.88
CA PHE A 10 -0.74 -3.59 11.97
C PHE A 10 -1.52 -2.32 11.55
N ILE A 11 -0.93 -1.49 10.68
CA ILE A 11 -1.56 -0.23 10.24
C ILE A 11 -2.76 -0.51 9.33
N GLY A 12 -2.62 -1.49 8.42
CA GLY A 12 -3.66 -1.83 7.47
C GLY A 12 -4.94 -2.33 8.14
N ALA A 13 -4.85 -3.16 9.18
CA ALA A 13 -6.04 -3.63 9.90
C ALA A 13 -6.75 -2.49 10.62
N ASN A 14 -6.01 -1.61 11.30
CA ASN A 14 -6.59 -0.41 11.93
C ASN A 14 -7.30 0.48 10.90
N PHE A 15 -6.72 0.69 9.72
CA PHE A 15 -7.37 1.43 8.64
C PHE A 15 -8.69 0.76 8.20
N VAL A 16 -8.70 -0.56 8.00
CA VAL A 16 -9.90 -1.29 7.57
C VAL A 16 -10.99 -1.22 8.63
N LEU A 17 -10.64 -1.41 9.91
CA LEU A 17 -11.57 -1.34 11.04
C LEU A 17 -12.18 0.06 11.16
N ASP A 18 -11.33 1.09 11.15
CA ASP A 18 -11.76 2.48 11.27
C ASP A 18 -12.66 2.90 10.09
N TRP A 19 -12.30 2.49 8.86
CA TRP A 19 -13.09 2.76 7.68
C TRP A 19 -14.51 2.19 7.77
N LEU A 20 -14.65 0.92 8.19
CA LEU A 20 -15.95 0.24 8.27
C LEU A 20 -16.80 0.65 9.48
N GLN A 21 -16.20 1.31 10.48
CA GLN A 21 -16.93 1.98 11.55
C GLN A 21 -17.56 3.29 11.09
N GLN A 22 -16.92 3.98 10.14
CA GLN A 22 -17.32 5.33 9.71
C GLN A 22 -18.01 5.37 8.34
N SER A 23 -18.00 4.26 7.60
CA SER A 23 -18.51 4.18 6.24
C SER A 23 -19.24 2.87 5.96
N ASP A 24 -20.26 2.93 5.11
CA ASP A 24 -20.93 1.75 4.54
C ASP A 24 -20.27 1.26 3.25
N GLU A 25 -19.17 1.89 2.83
CA GLU A 25 -18.45 1.50 1.63
C GLU A 25 -17.68 0.18 1.82
N THR A 26 -17.99 -0.80 0.97
CA THR A 26 -17.30 -2.10 0.94
C THR A 26 -15.78 -1.96 0.79
N VAL A 27 -15.06 -2.74 1.60
CA VAL A 27 -13.60 -2.87 1.59
C VAL A 27 -13.22 -4.26 1.09
N ILE A 28 -12.49 -4.31 -0.02
CA ILE A 28 -11.79 -5.51 -0.46
C ILE A 28 -10.41 -5.49 0.19
N ASN A 29 -10.13 -6.42 1.09
CA ASN A 29 -8.87 -6.52 1.82
C ASN A 29 -8.03 -7.65 1.22
N LEU A 30 -6.99 -7.29 0.45
CA LEU A 30 -6.03 -8.21 -0.15
C LEU A 30 -4.79 -8.32 0.75
N ASP A 31 -4.53 -9.51 1.29
CA ASP A 31 -3.37 -9.73 2.14
C ASP A 31 -2.76 -11.11 1.86
N ARG A 32 -1.42 -11.21 1.90
CA ARG A 32 -0.69 -12.47 1.68
C ARG A 32 -0.62 -13.34 2.93
N LEU A 33 -0.93 -12.78 4.10
CA LEU A 33 -0.77 -13.43 5.41
C LEU A 33 0.66 -13.95 5.59
N THR A 34 1.64 -13.06 5.38
CA THR A 34 3.04 -13.33 5.73
C THR A 34 3.18 -13.39 7.26
N TYR A 35 4.41 -13.44 7.77
CA TYR A 35 4.62 -13.43 9.23
C TYR A 35 3.99 -12.20 9.93
N ALA A 36 3.80 -11.09 9.20
CA ALA A 36 3.27 -9.84 9.73
C ALA A 36 1.75 -9.72 9.59
N GLY A 37 1.12 -10.59 8.80
CA GLY A 37 -0.33 -10.60 8.59
C GLY A 37 -1.03 -11.49 9.60
N ASN A 38 -2.02 -10.96 10.31
CA ASN A 38 -2.79 -11.72 11.28
C ASN A 38 -4.30 -11.48 11.09
N ARG A 39 -5.04 -12.53 10.72
CA ARG A 39 -6.50 -12.43 10.52
C ARG A 39 -7.25 -12.09 11.81
N GLU A 40 -6.69 -12.40 12.97
CA GLU A 40 -7.31 -12.07 14.26
C GLU A 40 -7.42 -10.56 14.49
N ASN A 41 -6.55 -9.75 13.84
CA ASN A 41 -6.68 -8.29 13.84
C ASN A 41 -8.01 -7.82 13.25
N LEU A 42 -8.69 -8.65 12.47
CA LEU A 42 -9.95 -8.36 11.78
C LEU A 42 -11.11 -9.20 12.33
N ALA A 43 -10.95 -9.88 13.46
CA ALA A 43 -11.96 -10.80 14.00
C ALA A 43 -13.32 -10.14 14.27
N SER A 44 -13.33 -8.84 14.61
CA SER A 44 -14.56 -8.07 14.81
C SER A 44 -15.38 -7.85 13.53
N LEU A 45 -14.80 -8.08 12.35
CA LEU A 45 -15.48 -7.99 11.05
C LEU A 45 -16.04 -9.34 10.58
N ALA A 46 -15.94 -10.39 11.39
CA ALA A 46 -16.44 -11.71 11.02
C ALA A 46 -17.95 -11.66 10.72
N GLY A 47 -18.32 -11.94 9.46
CA GLY A 47 -19.71 -11.91 8.99
C GLY A 47 -20.20 -10.53 8.54
N ASP A 48 -19.36 -9.49 8.51
CA ASP A 48 -19.71 -8.21 7.87
C ASP A 48 -19.57 -8.33 6.35
N ASP A 49 -20.70 -8.32 5.63
CA ASP A 49 -20.74 -8.41 4.15
C ASP A 49 -20.02 -7.24 3.45
N ARG A 50 -19.74 -6.14 4.17
CA ARG A 50 -18.95 -5.00 3.65
C ARG A 50 -17.45 -5.29 3.66
N HIS A 51 -16.99 -6.32 4.39
CA HIS A 51 -15.59 -6.73 4.42
C HIS A 51 -15.34 -7.99 3.59
N ILE A 52 -14.67 -7.82 2.45
CA ILE A 52 -14.32 -8.93 1.55
C ILE A 52 -12.83 -9.23 1.71
N PHE A 53 -12.49 -10.29 2.42
CA PHE A 53 -11.10 -10.73 2.58
C PHE A 53 -10.65 -11.62 1.41
N VAL A 54 -9.52 -11.27 0.79
CA VAL A 54 -8.89 -12.05 -0.27
C VAL A 54 -7.46 -12.41 0.16
N HIS A 55 -7.20 -13.72 0.30
CA HIS A 55 -5.85 -14.21 0.54
C HIS A 55 -5.08 -14.26 -0.79
N GLY A 56 -4.03 -13.45 -0.93
CA GLY A 56 -3.22 -13.43 -2.13
C GLY A 56 -2.10 -12.39 -2.12
N ASP A 57 -1.32 -12.36 -3.18
CA ASP A 57 -0.14 -11.50 -3.30
C ASP A 57 -0.39 -10.34 -4.28
N ILE A 58 0.08 -9.14 -3.93
CA ILE A 58 0.08 -7.99 -4.84
C ILE A 58 1.00 -8.22 -6.06
N GLY A 59 1.98 -9.10 -5.93
CA GLY A 59 2.83 -9.57 -7.02
C GLY A 59 2.11 -10.46 -8.03
N ASP A 60 0.94 -11.02 -7.70
CA ASP A 60 0.11 -11.77 -8.66
C ASP A 60 -0.71 -10.79 -9.51
N SER A 61 -0.15 -10.46 -10.69
CA SER A 61 -0.78 -9.55 -11.66
C SER A 61 -2.14 -10.06 -12.17
N GLN A 62 -2.33 -11.38 -12.25
CA GLN A 62 -3.61 -11.93 -12.70
C GLN A 62 -4.68 -11.78 -11.62
N LEU A 63 -4.33 -12.07 -10.36
CA LEU A 63 -5.23 -11.88 -9.22
C LEU A 63 -5.65 -10.42 -9.10
N THR A 64 -4.68 -9.50 -9.03
CA THR A 64 -4.97 -8.06 -8.86
C THR A 64 -5.83 -7.54 -10.01
N SER A 65 -5.52 -7.90 -11.26
CA SER A 65 -6.35 -7.52 -12.42
C SER A 65 -7.77 -8.07 -12.34
N ARG A 66 -7.95 -9.34 -11.91
CA ARG A 66 -9.28 -9.92 -11.70
C ARG A 66 -10.06 -9.19 -10.62
N LEU A 67 -9.42 -8.87 -9.49
CA LEU A 67 -10.06 -8.14 -8.38
C LEU A 67 -10.52 -6.75 -8.84
N LEU A 68 -9.68 -6.02 -9.57
CA LEU A 68 -10.04 -4.69 -10.10
C LEU A 68 -11.20 -4.79 -11.09
N ALA A 69 -11.19 -5.76 -11.99
CA ALA A 69 -12.27 -5.96 -12.96
C ALA A 69 -13.59 -6.34 -12.29
N GLN A 70 -13.55 -7.27 -11.32
CA GLN A 70 -14.72 -7.81 -10.63
C GLN A 70 -15.36 -6.78 -9.70
N TYR A 71 -14.55 -6.10 -8.88
CA TYR A 71 -15.03 -5.25 -7.80
C TYR A 71 -15.07 -3.77 -8.17
N GLN A 72 -14.41 -3.35 -9.25
CA GLN A 72 -14.43 -1.97 -9.74
C GLN A 72 -14.19 -0.93 -8.62
N PRO A 73 -13.13 -1.06 -7.79
CA PRO A 73 -12.92 -0.14 -6.69
C PRO A 73 -12.64 1.28 -7.21
N ARG A 74 -13.15 2.29 -6.48
CA ARG A 74 -12.86 3.70 -6.78
C ARG A 74 -11.48 4.13 -6.28
N ALA A 75 -10.90 3.39 -5.33
CA ALA A 75 -9.58 3.68 -4.83
C ALA A 75 -8.83 2.42 -4.42
N ILE A 76 -7.50 2.47 -4.52
CA ILE A 76 -6.59 1.48 -3.94
C ILE A 76 -5.79 2.18 -2.84
N VAL A 77 -5.74 1.59 -1.65
CA VAL A 77 -4.89 2.01 -0.53
C VAL A 77 -3.86 0.92 -0.29
N ASN A 78 -2.60 1.21 -0.63
CA ASN A 78 -1.53 0.22 -0.64
C ASN A 78 -0.70 0.27 0.65
N PHE A 79 -0.98 -0.63 1.61
CA PHE A 79 -0.14 -0.85 2.80
C PHE A 79 0.76 -2.09 2.68
N ALA A 80 0.50 -3.00 1.74
CA ALA A 80 1.25 -4.25 1.62
C ALA A 80 2.74 -3.98 1.38
N ALA A 81 3.56 -4.44 2.33
CA ALA A 81 5.01 -4.34 2.31
C ALA A 81 5.63 -5.30 3.33
N GLU A 82 6.88 -5.67 3.09
CA GLU A 82 7.79 -6.12 4.14
C GLU A 82 8.34 -4.88 4.88
N SER A 83 8.23 -4.85 6.21
CA SER A 83 8.36 -3.61 6.99
C SER A 83 9.43 -3.60 8.08
N HIS A 84 10.05 -4.74 8.39
CA HIS A 84 10.97 -4.84 9.53
C HIS A 84 12.43 -4.63 9.13
N VAL A 85 13.06 -3.56 9.60
CA VAL A 85 14.45 -3.19 9.25
C VAL A 85 15.44 -4.33 9.49
N ASP A 86 15.46 -4.95 10.68
CA ASP A 86 16.42 -6.04 10.97
C ASP A 86 16.26 -7.26 10.04
N ARG A 87 15.02 -7.59 9.66
CA ARG A 87 14.77 -8.69 8.70
C ARG A 87 15.32 -8.34 7.33
N SER A 88 15.26 -7.07 6.93
CA SER A 88 15.82 -6.61 5.66
C SER A 88 17.34 -6.76 5.59
N ILE A 89 18.03 -6.72 6.73
CA ILE A 89 19.49 -6.93 6.81
C ILE A 89 19.83 -8.42 6.60
N HIS A 90 19.03 -9.32 7.16
CA HIS A 90 19.27 -10.77 7.07
C HIS A 90 18.72 -11.41 5.79
N GLY A 91 17.61 -10.89 5.26
CA GLY A 91 16.91 -11.40 4.09
C GLY A 91 16.31 -10.26 3.24
N PRO A 92 17.14 -9.52 2.48
CA PRO A 92 16.68 -8.38 1.70
C PRO A 92 15.81 -8.74 0.48
N GLU A 93 15.86 -9.98 0.00
CA GLU A 93 15.16 -10.38 -1.22
C GLU A 93 13.64 -10.20 -1.12
N ASP A 94 13.03 -10.58 0.01
CA ASP A 94 11.59 -10.42 0.23
C ASP A 94 11.14 -8.94 0.17
N PHE A 95 12.02 -8.01 0.58
CA PHE A 95 11.77 -6.57 0.49
C PHE A 95 11.81 -6.08 -0.96
N ILE A 96 12.73 -6.60 -1.78
CA ILE A 96 12.76 -6.29 -3.22
C ILE A 96 11.51 -6.83 -3.90
N GLN A 97 11.17 -8.09 -3.66
CA GLN A 97 10.02 -8.74 -4.31
C GLN A 97 8.70 -8.07 -3.92
N THR A 98 8.45 -7.85 -2.63
CA THR A 98 7.18 -7.30 -2.18
C THR A 98 7.11 -5.78 -2.41
N ASN A 99 8.10 -5.02 -1.93
CA ASN A 99 7.97 -3.57 -1.88
C ASN A 99 8.18 -2.94 -3.25
N ILE A 100 9.11 -3.47 -4.06
CA ILE A 100 9.43 -2.91 -5.39
C ILE A 100 8.61 -3.63 -6.46
N VAL A 101 8.83 -4.94 -6.65
CA VAL A 101 8.20 -5.69 -7.75
C VAL A 101 6.69 -5.79 -7.55
N GLY A 102 6.23 -6.03 -6.32
CA GLY A 102 4.81 -6.05 -5.97
C GLY A 102 4.12 -4.70 -6.21
N THR A 103 4.75 -3.59 -5.81
CA THR A 103 4.21 -2.25 -6.12
C THR A 103 4.16 -2.00 -7.63
N PHE A 104 5.19 -2.40 -8.39
CA PHE A 104 5.19 -2.31 -9.84
C PHE A 104 4.02 -3.08 -10.47
N HIS A 105 3.81 -4.35 -10.08
CA HIS A 105 2.69 -5.15 -10.59
C HIS A 105 1.33 -4.54 -10.24
N LEU A 106 1.17 -4.02 -9.02
CA LEU A 106 -0.05 -3.34 -8.60
C LEU A 106 -0.32 -2.06 -9.41
N LEU A 107 0.73 -1.28 -9.70
CA LEU A 107 0.64 -0.09 -10.54
C LEU A 107 0.29 -0.44 -11.99
N GLU A 108 0.84 -1.51 -12.56
CA GLU A 108 0.46 -1.98 -13.90
C GLU A 108 -0.99 -2.46 -13.96
N ALA A 109 -1.45 -3.22 -12.96
CA ALA A 109 -2.84 -3.65 -12.85
C ALA A 109 -3.79 -2.45 -12.77
N LEU A 110 -3.46 -1.46 -11.93
CA LEU A 110 -4.19 -0.19 -11.86
C LEU A 110 -4.17 0.53 -13.21
N ARG A 111 -3.03 0.61 -13.90
CA ARG A 111 -2.92 1.32 -15.18
C ARG A 111 -3.85 0.73 -16.22
N GLY A 112 -3.90 -0.61 -16.31
CA GLY A 112 -4.82 -1.32 -17.19
C GLY A 112 -6.29 -1.06 -16.84
N TYR A 113 -6.63 -1.18 -15.55
CA TYR A 113 -7.99 -0.92 -15.05
C TYR A 113 -8.43 0.54 -15.27
N TRP A 114 -7.60 1.50 -14.87
CA TRP A 114 -7.88 2.93 -15.02
C TRP A 114 -8.05 3.33 -16.49
N GLY A 115 -7.30 2.71 -17.40
CA GLY A 115 -7.44 2.92 -18.84
C GLY A 115 -8.76 2.40 -19.43
N SER A 116 -9.43 1.45 -18.77
CA SER A 116 -10.73 0.91 -19.21
C SER A 116 -11.94 1.61 -18.57
N LEU A 117 -11.73 2.46 -17.55
CA LEU A 117 -12.80 3.20 -16.88
C LEU A 117 -13.42 4.28 -17.77
N ALA A 118 -14.73 4.48 -17.61
CA ALA A 118 -15.43 5.64 -18.14
C ALA A 118 -14.90 6.94 -17.51
N ALA A 119 -15.08 8.08 -18.20
CA ALA A 119 -14.46 9.36 -17.84
C ALA A 119 -14.66 9.76 -16.36
N ASP A 120 -15.89 9.70 -15.86
CA ASP A 120 -16.20 10.10 -14.47
C ASP A 120 -15.54 9.17 -13.45
N ALA A 121 -15.60 7.85 -13.67
CA ALA A 121 -14.95 6.86 -12.81
C ALA A 121 -13.42 6.98 -12.85
N ARG A 122 -12.87 7.23 -14.03
CA ARG A 122 -11.44 7.47 -14.24
C ARG A 122 -10.96 8.73 -13.51
N GLN A 123 -11.76 9.79 -13.51
CA GLN A 123 -11.48 11.04 -12.80
C GLN A 123 -11.60 10.88 -11.28
N ALA A 124 -12.53 10.05 -10.80
CA ALA A 124 -12.72 9.77 -9.38
C ALA A 124 -11.69 8.77 -8.81
N CYS A 125 -11.06 7.97 -9.67
CA CYS A 125 -10.12 6.92 -9.26
C CYS A 125 -8.93 7.49 -8.46
N ARG A 126 -8.51 6.83 -7.39
CA ARG A 126 -7.31 7.21 -6.61
C ARG A 126 -6.42 6.02 -6.27
N PHE A 127 -5.11 6.24 -6.24
CA PHE A 127 -4.15 5.29 -5.68
C PHE A 127 -3.36 5.95 -4.56
N LEU A 128 -3.58 5.53 -3.32
CA LEU A 128 -2.84 6.01 -2.16
C LEU A 128 -1.75 5.00 -1.82
N HIS A 129 -0.49 5.42 -1.98
CA HIS A 129 0.67 4.67 -1.55
C HIS A 129 1.10 5.09 -0.15
N VAL A 130 1.12 4.14 0.78
CA VAL A 130 1.57 4.39 2.15
C VAL A 130 3.03 4.01 2.28
N SER A 131 3.85 4.99 2.60
CA SER A 131 5.30 4.90 2.74
C SER A 131 5.73 5.41 4.12
N THR A 132 7.02 5.62 4.29
CA THR A 132 7.68 5.88 5.58
C THR A 132 8.57 7.11 5.48
N ASP A 133 8.77 7.79 6.60
CA ASP A 133 9.78 8.85 6.75
C ASP A 133 11.23 8.34 6.61
N GLU A 134 11.49 7.04 6.82
CA GLU A 134 12.83 6.44 6.67
C GLU A 134 13.42 6.61 5.26
N VAL A 135 12.60 6.93 4.24
CA VAL A 135 13.10 7.24 2.89
C VAL A 135 13.97 8.51 2.88
N TYR A 136 13.80 9.41 3.86
CA TYR A 136 14.56 10.64 4.00
C TYR A 136 15.88 10.46 4.78
N GLY A 137 16.15 9.26 5.30
CA GLY A 137 17.39 8.94 6.00
C GLY A 137 17.30 9.23 7.49
N SER A 138 18.22 10.04 8.02
CA SER A 138 18.36 10.30 9.45
C SER A 138 18.57 11.77 9.73
N LEU A 139 18.09 12.21 10.89
CA LEU A 139 18.28 13.56 11.40
C LEU A 139 19.14 13.50 12.67
N THR A 140 20.04 14.46 12.80
CA THR A 140 20.66 14.83 14.06
C THR A 140 19.69 15.66 14.91
N ARG A 141 19.99 15.81 16.20
CA ARG A 141 19.09 16.47 17.17
C ARG A 141 18.73 17.92 16.81
N ASP A 142 19.64 18.63 16.15
CA ASP A 142 19.50 20.05 15.85
C ASP A 142 19.01 20.32 14.41
N GLU A 143 18.81 19.27 13.61
CA GLU A 143 18.26 19.40 12.26
C GLU A 143 16.74 19.60 12.28
N PRO A 144 16.19 20.33 11.29
CA PRO A 144 14.75 20.48 11.17
C PRO A 144 14.08 19.13 10.88
N ALA A 145 12.83 18.99 11.30
CA ALA A 145 12.02 17.83 10.97
C ALA A 145 11.88 17.66 9.45
N PHE A 146 11.71 16.42 9.02
CA PHE A 146 11.47 16.10 7.60
C PHE A 146 10.27 16.87 7.05
N SER A 147 10.36 17.20 5.76
CA SER A 147 9.31 17.79 4.93
C SER A 147 9.26 17.07 3.59
N GLU A 148 8.19 17.24 2.84
CA GLU A 148 7.96 16.60 1.55
C GLU A 148 8.98 16.99 0.46
N THR A 149 9.79 18.03 0.72
CA THR A 149 10.88 18.47 -0.17
C THR A 149 12.25 17.92 0.23
N HIS A 150 12.35 17.15 1.32
CA HIS A 150 13.62 16.55 1.71
C HIS A 150 14.11 15.52 0.67
N PRO A 151 15.41 15.47 0.38
CA PRO A 151 15.97 14.49 -0.54
C PRO A 151 15.91 13.09 0.07
N TYR A 152 15.72 12.09 -0.78
CA TYR A 152 15.73 10.70 -0.37
C TYR A 152 17.17 10.26 -0.05
N GLN A 153 17.36 9.66 1.12
CA GLN A 153 18.65 9.17 1.62
C GLN A 153 18.48 7.86 2.43
N PRO A 154 17.88 6.80 1.86
CA PRO A 154 17.60 5.58 2.60
C PRO A 154 18.88 4.85 3.04
N ASN A 155 18.90 4.36 4.29
CA ASN A 155 20.08 3.77 4.93
C ASN A 155 19.97 2.25 5.18
N SER A 156 18.88 1.61 4.76
CA SER A 156 18.62 0.17 4.97
C SER A 156 18.00 -0.47 3.73
N PRO A 157 18.09 -1.80 3.52
CA PRO A 157 17.39 -2.47 2.42
C PRO A 157 15.87 -2.23 2.46
N TYR A 158 15.26 -2.17 3.66
CA TYR A 158 13.88 -1.76 3.86
C TYR A 158 13.61 -0.35 3.31
N SER A 159 14.28 0.68 3.84
CA SER A 159 14.03 2.07 3.43
C SER A 159 14.36 2.31 1.95
N ALA A 160 15.38 1.63 1.42
CA ALA A 160 15.72 1.68 0.00
C ALA A 160 14.62 1.07 -0.88
N SER A 161 14.01 -0.03 -0.44
CA SER A 161 12.89 -0.65 -1.15
C SER A 161 11.63 0.22 -1.14
N LYS A 162 11.34 0.93 -0.03
CA LYS A 162 10.25 1.91 0.07
C LYS A 162 10.52 3.17 -0.76
N ALA A 163 11.76 3.64 -0.75
CA ALA A 163 12.19 4.74 -1.61
C ALA A 163 12.00 4.41 -3.11
N ALA A 164 12.36 3.19 -3.51
CA ALA A 164 12.15 2.72 -4.87
C ALA A 164 10.66 2.64 -5.23
N SER A 165 9.79 2.16 -4.32
CA SER A 165 8.34 2.12 -4.56
C SER A 165 7.74 3.53 -4.70
N ASP A 166 8.18 4.49 -3.89
CA ASP A 166 7.76 5.90 -4.00
C ASP A 166 8.14 6.50 -5.37
N HIS A 167 9.34 6.20 -5.85
CA HIS A 167 9.78 6.63 -7.18
C HIS A 167 8.95 6.01 -8.31
N LEU A 168 8.61 4.71 -8.22
CA LEU A 168 7.72 4.07 -9.19
C LEU A 168 6.34 4.75 -9.22
N VAL A 169 5.73 4.98 -8.06
CA VAL A 169 4.42 5.65 -7.96
C VAL A 169 4.46 7.03 -8.61
N ARG A 170 5.46 7.84 -8.27
CA ARG A 170 5.66 9.17 -8.86
C ARG A 170 5.88 9.10 -10.37
N ALA A 171 6.71 8.17 -10.85
CA ALA A 171 7.00 8.02 -12.27
C ALA A 171 5.75 7.62 -13.06
N TYR A 172 4.88 6.79 -12.49
CA TYR A 172 3.62 6.37 -13.12
C TYR A 172 2.63 7.52 -13.26
N HIS A 173 2.57 8.43 -12.28
CA HIS A 173 1.83 9.68 -12.44
C HIS A 173 2.41 10.55 -13.57
N HIS A 174 3.72 10.83 -13.55
CA HIS A 174 4.32 11.71 -14.56
C HIS A 174 4.24 11.14 -15.98
N THR A 175 4.36 9.83 -16.12
CA THR A 175 4.42 9.17 -17.44
C THR A 175 3.04 8.88 -17.99
N TYR A 176 2.12 8.38 -17.15
CA TYR A 176 0.82 7.86 -17.59
C TYR A 176 -0.38 8.69 -17.09
N GLY A 177 -0.16 9.67 -16.22
CA GLY A 177 -1.21 10.49 -15.63
C GLY A 177 -2.04 9.75 -14.57
N LEU A 178 -1.53 8.67 -13.98
CA LEU A 178 -2.27 7.95 -12.94
C LEU A 178 -2.54 8.84 -11.72
N PRO A 179 -3.76 8.81 -11.15
CA PRO A 179 -4.15 9.67 -10.02
C PRO A 179 -3.64 9.12 -8.69
N VAL A 180 -2.33 9.27 -8.46
CA VAL A 180 -1.64 8.73 -7.30
C VAL A 180 -1.42 9.77 -6.20
N LEU A 181 -1.29 9.29 -4.96
CA LEU A 181 -0.91 10.03 -3.76
C LEU A 181 0.14 9.19 -3.02
N THR A 182 1.13 9.84 -2.41
CA THR A 182 2.11 9.18 -1.53
C THR A 182 2.08 9.86 -0.17
N THR A 183 2.07 9.08 0.90
CA THR A 183 2.25 9.58 2.27
C THR A 183 3.49 8.95 2.89
N ASN A 184 4.28 9.75 3.61
CA ASN A 184 5.43 9.29 4.38
C ASN A 184 5.16 9.65 5.84
N CYS A 185 4.87 8.64 6.67
CA CYS A 185 4.58 8.85 8.09
C CYS A 185 5.75 8.42 8.97
N SER A 186 5.78 8.95 10.20
CA SER A 186 6.69 8.51 11.26
C SER A 186 6.31 7.15 11.83
N ASN A 187 7.12 6.63 12.75
CA ASN A 187 6.83 5.40 13.48
C ASN A 187 5.42 5.40 14.07
N ASN A 188 4.71 4.29 13.85
CA ASN A 188 3.38 4.05 14.42
C ASN A 188 3.51 3.15 15.65
N TYR A 189 2.62 3.35 16.62
CA TYR A 189 2.49 2.51 17.82
C TYR A 189 1.03 2.50 18.27
N GLY A 190 0.60 1.42 18.92
CA GLY A 190 -0.81 1.23 19.29
C GLY A 190 -1.26 -0.23 19.19
N PRO A 191 -2.56 -0.49 19.40
CA PRO A 191 -3.18 -1.80 19.14
C PRO A 191 -3.21 -2.11 17.63
#